data_AF-A0A1A7XYT5-F1
#
_entry.id   AF-A0A1A7XYT5-F1
#
_cell.length_a   1.000
_cell.length_b   1.000
_cell.length_c   1.000
_cell.angle_alpha   90.00
_cell.angle_beta   90.00
_cell.angle_gamma   90.00
#
_symmetry.space_group_name_H-M   'P 1'
#
loop_
_entity.id
_entity.type
_entity.pdbx_description
1 polymer ?
#
loop_
_entity_poly.entity_id
_entity_poly.type
_entity_poly.pdbx_seq_one_letter_code
_entity_poly.pdbx_strand_id
1 'polypeptide(L)' 'HNNEAGRRIVSDLADVQCKCHGVSGSCSMKTCWVQLADFRKVGDALKEKYDSAALVKLNSRGKVVPMHSKFN' A
#
# COMPACT_ATOMS: atom_id res chain seq x y z
N HIS A 1 3.84 13.70 -3.31
CA HIS A 1 4.63 12.49 -2.99
C HIS A 1 3.86 11.57 -2.05
N ASN A 2 3.59 11.97 -0.80
CA ASN A 2 2.99 11.08 0.21
C ASN A 2 1.58 10.58 -0.15
N ASN A 3 0.72 11.42 -0.73
CA ASN A 3 -0.62 10.99 -1.18
C ASN A 3 -0.55 9.91 -2.27
N GLU A 4 0.46 9.98 -3.13
CA GLU A 4 0.68 8.98 -4.18
C GLU A 4 1.25 7.69 -3.60
N ALA A 5 2.19 7.80 -2.64
CA ALA A 5 2.67 6.63 -1.89
C ALA A 5 1.52 5.90 -1.18
N GLY A 6 0.56 6.64 -0.60
CA GLY A 6 -0.65 6.08 -0.01
C GLY A 6 -1.52 5.32 -1.02
N ARG A 7 -1.81 5.91 -2.18
CA ARG A 7 -2.57 5.23 -3.25
C ARG A 7 -1.88 3.98 -3.75
N ARG A 8 -0.56 4.00 -3.89
CA ARG A 8 0.23 2.82 -4.29
C ARG A 8 0.12 1.71 -3.27
N ILE A 9 0.31 1.99 -1.98
CA ILE A 9 0.18 0.97 -0.92
C ILE A 9 -1.21 0.32 -0.94
N VAL A 10 -2.28 1.09 -1.14
CA VAL A 10 -3.64 0.54 -1.28
C VAL A 10 -3.75 -0.39 -2.49
N SER A 11 -3.18 0.00 -3.63
CA SER A 11 -3.20 -0.79 -4.87
C SER A 11 -2.33 -2.05 -4.76
N ASP A 12 -1.15 -1.94 -4.17
CA ASP A 12 -0.16 -3.02 -4.05
C ASP A 12 -0.62 -4.11 -3.08
N LEU A 13 -1.41 -3.73 -2.06
CA LEU A 13 -1.96 -4.66 -1.08
C LEU A 13 -3.30 -5.27 -1.49
N ALA A 14 -3.92 -4.82 -2.58
CA ALA A 14 -5.14 -5.43 -3.10
C ALA A 14 -4.89 -6.89 -3.51
N ASP A 15 -5.88 -7.75 -3.27
CA ASP A 15 -5.76 -9.18 -3.52
C ASP A 15 -7.02 -9.74 -4.19
N VAL A 16 -6.90 -10.89 -4.83
CA VAL A 16 -8.01 -11.56 -5.50
C VAL A 16 -8.82 -12.35 -4.47
N GLN A 17 -10.07 -11.94 -4.29
CA GLN A 17 -11.03 -12.68 -3.48
C GLN A 17 -11.95 -13.50 -4.39
N CYS A 18 -12.28 -14.72 -3.96
CA CYS A 18 -13.13 -15.62 -4.72
C CYS A 18 -14.30 -16.13 -3.88
N LYS A 19 -15.47 -16.23 -4.50
CA LYS A 19 -16.64 -16.92 -3.94
C LYS A 19 -16.90 -18.21 -4.71
N CYS A 20 -17.04 -19.30 -3.99
CA CYS A 20 -17.33 -20.61 -4.55
C CYS A 20 -18.84 -20.83 -4.78
N HIS A 21 -19.14 -21.50 -5.88
CA HIS A 21 -20.49 -21.86 -6.31
C HIS A 21 -20.46 -23.34 -6.73
N GLY A 22 -21.09 -24.20 -5.93
CA GLY A 22 -21.17 -25.63 -6.19
C GLY A 22 -22.05 -26.33 -5.18
N VAL A 23 -22.52 -27.53 -5.55
CA VAL A 23 -23.37 -28.35 -4.67
C VAL A 23 -22.62 -28.61 -3.36
N SER A 24 -23.34 -28.47 -2.24
CA SER A 24 -22.80 -28.64 -0.89
C SER A 24 -21.60 -27.72 -0.56
N GLY A 25 -21.48 -26.56 -1.20
CA GLY A 25 -20.39 -25.61 -0.96
C GLY A 25 -19.09 -25.95 -1.69
N SER A 26 -19.12 -26.86 -2.65
CA SER A 26 -17.95 -27.12 -3.52
C SER A 26 -17.58 -25.89 -4.36
N CYS A 27 -16.31 -25.82 -4.75
CA CYS A 27 -15.75 -24.74 -5.58
C CYS A 27 -15.63 -25.15 -7.06
N SER A 28 -16.51 -26.03 -7.56
CA SER A 28 -16.47 -26.48 -8.96
C SER A 28 -16.66 -25.32 -9.95
N MET A 29 -17.40 -24.29 -9.54
CA MET A 29 -17.41 -22.97 -10.17
C MET A 29 -17.06 -21.92 -9.11
N LYS A 30 -16.35 -20.87 -9.50
CA LYS A 30 -16.07 -19.74 -8.62
C LYS A 30 -16.04 -18.44 -9.39
N THR A 31 -16.45 -17.37 -8.72
CA THR A 31 -16.34 -16.00 -9.22
C THR A 31 -15.28 -15.29 -8.40
N CYS A 32 -14.34 -14.61 -9.05
CA CYS A 32 -13.27 -13.88 -8.37
C CYS A 32 -13.27 -12.41 -8.78
N TRP A 33 -12.83 -11.53 -7.88
CA TRP A 33 -12.66 -10.10 -8.12
C TRP A 33 -11.47 -9.58 -7.33
N VAL A 34 -10.88 -8.47 -7.79
CA VAL A 34 -9.89 -7.75 -7.00
C VAL A 34 -10.61 -7.02 -5.87
N GLN A 35 -10.13 -7.22 -4.66
CA GLN A 35 -10.64 -6.58 -3.45
C GLN A 35 -9.50 -5.88 -2.73
N LEU A 36 -9.80 -4.71 -2.17
CA LEU A 36 -8.85 -4.01 -1.30
C LEU A 36 -8.56 -4.85 -0.05
N ALA A 37 -7.32 -4.78 0.44
CA ALA A 37 -6.98 -5.34 1.74
C ALA A 37 -7.81 -4.72 2.86
N ASP A 38 -7.89 -5.43 3.99
CA ASP A 38 -8.38 -4.85 5.24
C ASP A 38 -7.61 -3.56 5.56
N PHE A 39 -8.33 -2.53 5.98
CA PHE A 39 -7.75 -1.22 6.22
C PHE A 39 -6.66 -1.23 7.31
N ARG A 40 -6.71 -2.18 8.27
CA ARG A 40 -5.65 -2.36 9.26
C ARG A 40 -4.33 -2.74 8.61
N LYS A 41 -4.35 -3.67 7.64
CA LYS A 41 -3.15 -4.07 6.88
C LYS A 41 -2.55 -2.88 6.10
N VAL A 42 -3.42 -2.04 5.51
CA VAL A 42 -2.99 -0.80 4.84
C VAL A 42 -2.37 0.18 5.86
N GLY A 43 -3.01 0.35 7.01
CA GLY A 43 -2.54 1.21 8.09
C GLY A 43 -1.20 0.78 8.65
N ASP A 44 -0.99 -0.51 8.88
CA ASP A 44 0.26 -1.08 9.37
C ASP A 44 1.40 -0.84 8.37
N ALA A 45 1.16 -1.09 7.07
CA ALA A 45 2.15 -0.81 6.03
C ALA A 45 2.48 0.69 5.92
N LEU A 46 1.49 1.57 6.06
CA LEU A 46 1.71 3.02 6.09
C LEU A 46 2.49 3.44 7.34
N LYS A 47 2.24 2.80 8.48
CA LYS A 47 2.93 3.07 9.74
C LYS A 47 4.41 2.70 9.64
N GLU A 48 4.75 1.57 9.03
CA GLU A 48 6.15 1.20 8.77
C GLU A 48 6.87 2.22 7.86
N LYS A 49 6.17 2.72 6.82
CA LYS A 49 6.72 3.79 5.96
C LYS A 49 6.86 5.12 6.68
N TYR A 50 5.97 5.43 7.61
CA TYR A 50 6.06 6.60 8.45
C TYR A 50 7.29 6.52 9.38
N ASP A 51 7.50 5.39 10.04
CA ASP A 51 8.62 5.18 10.97
C ASP A 51 9.99 5.23 10.27
N SER A 52 10.03 4.88 8.98
CA SER A 52 11.22 4.91 8.13
C SER A 52 11.29 6.13 7.19
N ALA A 53 10.42 7.12 7.38
CA ALA A 53 10.29 8.25 6.45
C ALA A 53 11.57 9.10 6.36
N ALA A 54 11.92 9.52 5.16
CA ALA A 54 13.04 10.43 4.94
C ALA A 54 12.66 11.85 5.37
N LEU A 55 13.39 12.41 6.34
CA LEU A 55 13.31 13.84 6.63
C LEU A 55 13.95 14.62 5.50
N VAL A 56 13.26 15.66 5.02
CA VAL A 56 13.69 16.50 3.91
C VAL A 56 13.67 17.97 4.30
N LYS A 57 14.54 18.76 3.67
CA LYS A 57 14.60 20.22 3.79
C LYS A 57 14.63 20.87 2.41
N LEU A 58 14.33 22.16 2.36
CA LEU A 58 14.58 22.96 1.16
C LEU A 58 16.05 23.38 1.14
N ASN A 59 16.71 23.22 0.01
CA ASN A 59 18.02 23.84 -0.21
C ASN A 59 17.87 25.31 -0.62
N SER A 60 18.99 26.03 -0.74
CA SER A 60 19.02 27.44 -1.17
C SER A 60 18.44 27.70 -2.56
N ARG A 61 18.24 26.65 -3.38
CA ARG A 61 17.62 26.72 -4.71
C ARG A 61 16.14 26.29 -4.67
N GLY A 62 15.54 26.14 -3.49
CA GLY A 62 14.15 25.73 -3.32
C GLY A 62 13.86 24.25 -3.63
N LYS A 63 14.88 23.41 -3.82
CA LYS A 63 14.71 21.97 -4.07
C LYS A 63 14.59 21.21 -2.75
N VAL A 64 13.66 20.27 -2.68
CA VAL A 64 13.53 19.30 -1.60
C VAL A 64 14.72 18.33 -1.66
N VAL A 65 15.52 18.29 -0.59
CA VAL A 65 16.69 17.41 -0.45
C VAL A 65 16.62 16.64 0.88
N PRO A 66 17.11 15.39 0.95
CA PRO A 66 17.20 14.66 2.20
C PRO A 66 18.04 15.41 3.23
N MET A 67 17.60 15.40 4.48
CA MET A 67 18.31 16.02 5.59
C MET A 67 19.44 15.12 6.12
N HIS A 68 19.27 13.79 6.04
CA HIS A 68 20.28 12.80 6.44
C HIS A 68 20.89 12.08 5.24
N SER A 69 22.21 11.90 5.26
CA SER A 69 22.98 11.23 4.20
C SER A 69 22.65 9.74 4.01
N LYS A 70 21.91 9.11 4.93
CA LYS A 70 21.44 7.73 4.79
C LYS A 70 20.41 7.54 3.66
N PHE A 71 19.86 8.63 3.14
CA PHE A 71 18.84 8.64 2.08
C PHE A 71 19.35 9.32 0.79
N ASN A 72 20.67 9.47 0.65
CA ASN A 72 21.31 10.01 -0.54
C ASN A 72 21.70 8.90 -1.52
#